data_AF-A0A3B0SYK5-F1
#
_entry.id   AF-A0A3B0SYK5-F1
#
_cell.length_a   1.000
_cell.length_b   1.000
_cell.length_c   1.000
_cell.angle_alpha   90.00
_cell.angle_beta   90.00
_cell.angle_gamma   90.00
#
_symmetry.space_group_name_H-M   'P 1'
#
loop_
_entity.id
_entity.type
_entity.pdbx_description
1 polymer ?
#
loop_
_entity_poly.entity_id
_entity_poly.type
_entity_poly.pdbx_seq_one_letter_code
_entity_poly.pdbx_strand_id
1 'polypeptide(L)'
;MHGRSALLLVGVAFVSLAAACSSSEAVTGSPEDLPTASVPDTELEATGPVYPVTQAALDAMPEAQAAAVADGTVTESEFERAILALVACLEESGVEVTDFSTKAGSWSIAYASVDEESLQEDAIYLDCYSTHVQDVESYYFAERQPSAEEDAVQHEVDRTFMIGCLQRAGVDVADDAGMEEINSVGIVQDEPAWARCALRMNELAGRF
;
A
#
# COMPACT_ATOMS: atom_id res chain seq x y z
N MET A 1 -15.61 26.07 -41.95
CA MET A 1 -16.01 25.34 -40.73
C MET A 1 -15.00 24.22 -40.52
N HIS A 2 -13.92 24.47 -39.79
CA HIS A 2 -12.93 23.45 -39.41
C HIS A 2 -13.06 23.25 -37.91
N GLY A 3 -13.65 22.12 -37.50
CA GLY A 3 -13.75 21.73 -36.11
C GLY A 3 -12.38 21.30 -35.59
N ARG A 4 -11.89 21.96 -34.54
CA ARG A 4 -10.72 21.51 -33.79
C ARG A 4 -11.18 20.40 -32.85
N SER A 5 -10.67 19.20 -33.06
CA SER A 5 -10.74 18.13 -32.05
C SER A 5 -9.84 18.53 -30.89
N ALA A 6 -10.42 18.70 -29.70
CA ALA A 6 -9.65 18.82 -28.46
C ALA A 6 -9.20 17.41 -28.07
N LEU A 7 -7.89 17.19 -27.94
CA LEU A 7 -7.35 16.02 -27.26
C LEU A 7 -7.65 16.21 -25.76
N LEU A 8 -8.47 15.33 -25.19
CA LEU A 8 -8.57 15.13 -23.76
C LEU A 8 -7.36 14.30 -23.31
N LEU A 9 -6.56 14.84 -22.40
CA LEU A 9 -5.51 14.11 -21.69
C LEU A 9 -6.05 13.71 -20.32
N VAL A 10 -5.82 12.46 -19.93
CA VAL A 10 -6.30 11.86 -18.68
C VAL A 10 -5.14 11.86 -17.69
N GLY A 11 -5.25 12.64 -16.61
CA GLY A 11 -4.34 12.55 -15.47
C GLY A 11 -4.71 11.36 -14.59
N VAL A 12 -3.73 10.53 -14.23
CA VAL A 12 -3.91 9.38 -13.32
C VAL A 12 -2.96 9.54 -12.14
N ALA A 13 -3.51 9.76 -10.95
CA ALA A 13 -2.74 9.78 -9.71
C ALA A 13 -2.68 8.36 -9.11
N PHE A 14 -1.47 7.81 -8.97
CA PHE A 14 -1.20 6.59 -8.21
C PHE A 14 -0.41 6.96 -6.95
N VAL A 15 -1.01 6.79 -5.77
CA VAL A 15 -0.30 6.95 -4.50
C VAL A 15 0.31 5.60 -4.11
N SER A 16 1.64 5.53 -4.05
CA SER A 16 2.40 4.38 -3.54
C SER A 16 3.24 4.84 -2.35
N LEU A 17 2.96 4.33 -1.15
CA LEU A 17 3.75 4.63 0.04
C LEU A 17 4.95 3.66 0.14
N ALA A 18 6.16 4.20 0.09
CA ALA A 18 7.40 3.45 0.35
C ALA A 18 7.72 3.48 1.85
N ALA A 19 7.72 2.32 2.50
CA ALA A 19 8.15 2.17 3.89
C ALA A 19 9.69 2.14 3.97
N ALA A 20 10.27 3.14 4.64
CA ALA A 20 11.69 3.15 4.99
C ALA A 20 11.89 2.41 6.32
N CYS A 21 12.53 1.24 6.31
CA CYS A 21 12.95 0.54 7.53
C CYS A 21 14.45 0.69 7.79
N SER A 22 14.72 1.13 9.02
CA SER A 22 16.02 1.43 9.62
C SER A 22 16.80 0.15 9.96
N SER A 23 18.12 0.22 9.82
CA SER A 23 19.09 -0.85 10.08
C SER A 23 19.07 -1.33 11.54
N SER A 24 18.98 -2.65 11.77
CA SER A 24 19.31 -3.27 13.05
C SER A 24 20.38 -4.35 12.86
N GLU A 25 21.37 -4.31 13.75
CA GLU A 25 22.60 -5.10 13.72
C GLU A 25 22.35 -6.59 14.02
N ALA A 26 23.01 -7.46 13.26
CA ALA A 26 22.93 -8.91 13.42
C ALA A 26 23.67 -9.39 14.68
N VAL A 27 22.94 -10.09 15.56
CA VAL A 27 23.50 -10.90 16.65
C VAL A 27 23.93 -12.26 16.09
N THR A 28 25.20 -12.59 16.22
CA THR A 28 25.79 -13.88 15.85
C THR A 28 25.64 -14.88 17.00
N GLY A 29 24.71 -15.84 16.85
CA GLY A 29 24.54 -16.98 17.74
C GLY A 29 24.54 -18.30 16.95
N SER A 30 25.41 -19.24 17.32
CA SER A 30 25.55 -20.58 16.69
C SER A 30 24.33 -21.49 16.94
N PRO A 31 23.96 -22.37 15.99
CA PRO A 31 22.72 -23.12 16.03
C PRO A 31 22.95 -24.57 16.48
N GLU A 32 23.15 -24.84 17.78
CA GLU A 32 23.28 -26.25 18.24
C GLU A 32 22.53 -26.62 19.52
N ASP A 33 21.59 -25.81 20.02
CA ASP A 33 20.74 -26.25 21.14
C ASP A 33 19.33 -25.65 21.07
N LEU A 34 18.38 -26.36 20.46
CA LEU A 34 16.95 -26.07 20.58
C LEU A 34 16.23 -27.21 21.32
N PRO A 35 15.74 -26.97 22.56
CA PRO A 35 14.85 -27.91 23.22
C PRO A 35 13.46 -27.87 22.60
N THR A 36 12.85 -29.03 22.42
CA THR A 36 11.45 -29.21 22.01
C THR A 36 10.53 -28.75 23.14
N ALA A 37 10.26 -27.46 23.22
CA ALA A 37 9.28 -26.90 24.15
C ALA A 37 7.89 -26.93 23.51
N SER A 38 6.95 -27.59 24.18
CA SER A 38 5.53 -27.54 23.86
C SER A 38 5.04 -26.10 23.95
N VAL A 39 4.45 -25.59 22.87
CA VAL A 39 3.85 -24.25 22.83
C VAL A 39 2.64 -24.23 23.77
N PRO A 40 2.63 -23.40 24.83
CA PRO A 40 1.43 -23.21 25.63
C PRO A 40 0.39 -22.45 24.80
N ASP A 41 -0.86 -22.91 24.86
CA ASP A 41 -2.04 -22.16 24.40
C ASP A 41 -2.03 -20.79 25.08
N THR A 42 -1.48 -19.80 24.38
CA THR A 42 -1.54 -18.41 24.79
C THR A 42 -2.74 -17.83 24.06
N GLU A 43 -3.82 -17.66 24.81
CA GLU A 43 -4.97 -16.86 24.40
C GLU A 43 -4.42 -15.50 23.94
N LEU A 44 -4.44 -15.26 22.62
CA LEU A 44 -4.00 -13.99 22.03
C LEU A 44 -4.97 -12.92 22.55
N GLU A 45 -4.56 -12.19 23.58
CA GLU A 45 -5.26 -10.97 23.96
C GLU A 45 -5.28 -10.05 22.74
N ALA A 46 -6.47 -9.58 22.37
CA ALA A 46 -6.66 -8.62 21.31
C ALA A 46 -5.80 -7.37 21.61
N THR A 47 -4.64 -7.29 20.96
CA THR A 47 -3.83 -6.08 20.92
C THR A 47 -4.73 -4.98 20.37
N GLY A 48 -4.87 -3.88 21.13
CA GLY A 48 -5.70 -2.74 20.75
C GLY A 48 -5.34 -2.17 19.37
N PRO A 49 -6.13 -1.21 18.86
CA PRO A 49 -5.94 -0.68 17.51
C PRO A 49 -4.50 -0.19 17.30
N VAL A 50 -3.94 -0.54 16.14
CA VAL A 50 -2.56 -0.21 15.72
C VAL A 50 -2.31 1.31 15.73
N TYR A 51 -3.38 2.11 15.64
CA TYR A 51 -3.37 3.56 15.81
C TYR A 51 -4.40 4.00 16.87
N PRO A 52 -3.99 4.36 18.10
CA PRO A 52 -4.92 4.86 19.10
C PRO A 52 -5.44 6.25 18.70
N VAL A 53 -6.74 6.37 18.47
CA VAL A 53 -7.40 7.66 18.29
C VAL A 53 -7.35 8.44 19.59
N THR A 54 -6.58 9.53 19.60
CA THR A 54 -6.51 10.45 20.76
C THR A 54 -7.45 11.63 20.54
N GLN A 55 -7.99 12.20 21.62
CA GLN A 55 -8.80 13.42 21.52
C GLN A 55 -8.03 14.56 20.82
N ALA A 56 -6.73 14.68 21.07
CA ALA A 56 -5.89 15.68 20.41
C ALA A 56 -5.78 15.45 18.90
N ALA A 57 -5.79 14.18 18.43
CA ALA A 57 -5.82 13.86 17.02
C ALA A 57 -7.18 14.22 16.40
N LEU A 58 -8.29 13.91 17.07
CA LEU A 58 -9.63 14.31 16.62
C LEU A 58 -9.80 15.83 16.55
N ASP A 59 -9.25 16.57 17.52
CA ASP A 59 -9.33 18.03 17.57
C ASP A 59 -8.47 18.71 16.48
N ALA A 60 -7.42 18.05 16.00
CA ALA A 60 -6.54 18.56 14.94
C ALA A 60 -7.03 18.20 13.52
N MET A 61 -7.99 17.29 13.41
CA MET A 61 -8.52 16.76 12.16
C MET A 61 -9.66 17.65 11.61
N PRO A 62 -9.83 17.76 10.29
CA PRO A 62 -11.01 18.38 9.72
C PRO A 62 -12.31 17.72 10.23
N GLU A 63 -13.34 18.53 10.51
CA GLU A 63 -14.63 18.04 11.02
C GLU A 63 -15.24 16.94 10.13
N ALA A 64 -15.02 17.06 8.82
CA ALA A 64 -15.48 16.08 7.83
C ALA A 64 -14.88 14.66 8.03
N GLN A 65 -13.70 14.56 8.63
CA GLN A 65 -12.99 13.30 8.87
C GLN A 65 -13.15 12.82 10.31
N ALA A 66 -13.22 13.75 11.28
CA ALA A 66 -13.27 13.42 12.71
C ALA A 66 -14.42 12.46 13.05
N ALA A 67 -15.59 12.62 12.42
CA ALA A 67 -16.73 11.75 12.63
C ALA A 67 -16.49 10.29 12.19
N ALA A 68 -15.70 10.07 11.14
CA ALA A 68 -15.38 8.74 10.60
C ALA A 68 -14.30 8.01 11.42
N VAL A 69 -13.52 8.73 12.22
CA VAL A 69 -12.40 8.17 13.01
C VAL A 69 -12.75 8.10 14.50
N ALA A 70 -13.83 8.76 14.94
CA ALA A 70 -14.12 8.97 16.35
C ALA A 70 -14.24 7.71 17.22
N ASP A 71 -14.66 6.58 16.65
CA ASP A 71 -14.84 5.32 17.38
C ASP A 71 -13.58 4.42 17.39
N GLY A 72 -12.49 4.87 16.76
CA GLY A 72 -11.23 4.15 16.73
C GLY A 72 -11.02 3.28 15.50
N THR A 73 -12.02 3.12 14.64
CA THR A 73 -11.97 2.20 13.49
C THR A 73 -12.65 2.81 12.28
N VAL A 74 -12.05 2.66 11.09
CA VAL A 74 -12.68 3.16 9.86
C VAL A 74 -13.30 2.00 9.10
N THR A 75 -14.63 2.00 9.01
CA THR A 75 -15.36 1.04 8.20
C THR A 75 -15.19 1.31 6.71
N GLU A 76 -15.39 0.28 5.87
CA GLU A 76 -15.39 0.45 4.40
C GLU A 76 -16.40 1.52 3.96
N SER A 77 -17.56 1.59 4.61
CA SER A 77 -18.59 2.57 4.29
C SER A 77 -18.22 4.01 4.65
N GLU A 78 -17.35 4.21 5.65
CA GLU A 78 -16.83 5.52 6.03
C GLU A 78 -15.71 5.95 5.11
N PHE A 79 -14.83 5.01 4.77
CA PHE A 79 -13.79 5.23 3.77
C PHE A 79 -14.40 5.59 2.41
N GLU A 80 -15.37 4.81 1.89
CA GLU A 80 -16.06 5.13 0.63
C GLU A 80 -16.74 6.50 0.67
N ARG A 81 -17.34 6.88 1.80
CA ARG A 81 -17.99 8.18 1.97
C ARG A 81 -16.98 9.32 1.94
N ALA A 82 -15.81 9.15 2.55
CA ALA A 82 -14.71 10.10 2.48
C ALA A 82 -14.23 10.31 1.04
N ILE A 83 -14.05 9.23 0.27
CA ILE A 83 -13.65 9.33 -1.14
C ILE A 83 -14.75 10.00 -1.99
N LEU A 84 -16.03 9.70 -1.77
CA LEU A 84 -17.13 10.38 -2.46
C LEU A 84 -17.19 11.88 -2.13
N ALA A 85 -16.85 12.27 -0.90
CA ALA A 85 -16.75 13.68 -0.52
C ALA A 85 -15.57 14.39 -1.22
N LEU A 86 -14.45 13.71 -1.42
CA LEU A 86 -13.34 14.19 -2.26
C LEU A 86 -13.81 14.43 -3.70
N VAL A 87 -14.50 13.47 -4.33
CA VAL A 87 -15.04 13.64 -5.70
C VAL A 87 -15.95 14.86 -5.79
N ALA A 88 -16.88 15.01 -4.83
CA ALA A 88 -17.77 16.17 -4.79
C ALA A 88 -17.01 17.50 -4.64
N CYS A 89 -15.99 17.55 -3.77
CA CYS A 89 -15.15 18.74 -3.58
C CYS A 89 -14.40 19.14 -4.86
N LEU A 90 -13.88 18.15 -5.61
CA LEU A 90 -13.22 18.38 -6.89
C LEU A 90 -14.19 18.99 -7.91
N GLU A 91 -15.36 18.39 -8.08
CA GLU A 91 -16.38 18.86 -9.02
C GLU A 91 -16.89 20.27 -8.65
N GLU A 92 -17.13 20.54 -7.37
CA GLU A 92 -17.53 21.87 -6.87
C GLU A 92 -16.44 22.93 -7.09
N SER A 93 -15.18 22.52 -7.07
CA SER A 93 -14.02 23.37 -7.35
C SER A 93 -13.72 23.56 -8.84
N GLY A 94 -14.55 22.96 -9.71
CA GLY A 94 -14.44 23.07 -11.16
C GLY A 94 -13.47 22.08 -11.81
N VAL A 95 -13.02 21.06 -11.07
CA VAL A 95 -12.24 19.95 -11.62
C VAL A 95 -13.20 18.87 -12.11
N GLU A 96 -13.16 18.57 -13.41
CA GLU A 96 -14.03 17.55 -14.01
C GLU A 96 -13.47 16.15 -13.72
N VAL A 97 -14.14 15.39 -12.86
CA VAL A 97 -13.81 13.98 -12.62
C VAL A 97 -14.33 13.13 -13.79
N THR A 98 -13.42 12.43 -14.46
CA THR A 98 -13.71 11.64 -15.67
C THR A 98 -13.87 10.15 -15.39
N ASP A 99 -13.22 9.64 -14.34
CA ASP A 99 -13.37 8.27 -13.89
C ASP A 99 -13.17 8.18 -12.38
N PHE A 100 -13.88 7.24 -11.75
CA PHE A 100 -13.83 7.00 -10.32
C PHE A 100 -14.16 5.54 -10.02
N SER A 101 -13.35 4.92 -9.17
CA SER A 101 -13.57 3.54 -8.70
C SER A 101 -13.15 3.40 -7.25
N THR A 102 -14.01 2.80 -6.43
CA THR A 102 -13.64 2.13 -5.17
C THR A 102 -13.69 0.63 -5.41
N LYS A 103 -12.57 -0.05 -5.21
CA LYS A 103 -12.49 -1.52 -5.19
C LYS A 103 -11.89 -1.93 -3.85
N ALA A 104 -12.19 -3.15 -3.40
CA ALA A 104 -11.75 -3.65 -2.09
C ALA A 104 -10.30 -3.27 -1.76
N GLY A 105 -10.12 -2.30 -0.84
CA GLY A 105 -8.81 -1.83 -0.38
C GLY A 105 -8.06 -0.87 -1.32
N SER A 106 -8.68 -0.31 -2.35
CA SER A 106 -8.06 0.65 -3.26
C SER A 106 -9.08 1.59 -3.89
N TRP A 107 -8.66 2.80 -4.23
CA TRP A 107 -9.47 3.72 -5.00
C TRP A 107 -8.63 4.43 -6.05
N SER A 108 -9.30 4.92 -7.09
CA SER A 108 -8.68 5.72 -8.13
C SER A 108 -9.63 6.82 -8.58
N ILE A 109 -9.07 8.01 -8.82
CA ILE A 109 -9.76 9.13 -9.45
C ILE A 109 -8.94 9.53 -10.68
N ALA A 110 -9.62 9.71 -11.81
CA ALA A 110 -9.08 10.38 -12.98
C ALA A 110 -9.85 11.67 -13.20
N TYR A 111 -9.16 12.77 -13.46
CA TYR A 111 -9.78 14.06 -13.76
C TYR A 111 -9.26 14.63 -15.07
N ALA A 112 -10.12 15.37 -15.76
CA ALA A 112 -9.75 16.09 -16.97
C ALA A 112 -8.86 17.26 -16.54
N SER A 113 -7.67 17.31 -17.15
CA SER A 113 -6.74 18.41 -16.97
C SER A 113 -6.66 19.26 -18.22
N VAL A 114 -6.69 20.58 -18.04
CA VAL A 114 -6.57 21.50 -19.18
C VAL A 114 -5.12 21.58 -19.68
N ASP A 115 -4.14 21.28 -18.82
CA ASP A 115 -2.72 21.17 -19.16
C ASP A 115 -1.97 20.17 -18.25
N GLU A 116 -1.00 19.42 -18.79
CA GLU A 116 -0.24 18.39 -18.04
C GLU A 116 0.59 18.92 -16.85
N GLU A 117 0.77 20.24 -16.71
CA GLU A 117 1.55 20.90 -15.65
C GLU A 117 0.68 21.77 -14.73
N SER A 118 -0.65 21.53 -14.68
CA SER A 118 -1.59 22.41 -13.99
C SER A 118 -1.44 22.30 -12.46
N LEU A 119 -0.49 23.07 -11.91
CA LEU A 119 -0.27 23.23 -10.46
C LEU A 119 -1.54 23.66 -9.71
N GLN A 120 -2.53 24.21 -10.43
CA GLN A 120 -3.80 24.63 -9.85
C GLN A 120 -4.70 23.44 -9.53
N GLU A 121 -4.84 22.47 -10.45
CA GLU A 121 -5.67 21.29 -10.23
C GLU A 121 -5.07 20.40 -9.14
N ASP A 122 -3.74 20.26 -9.12
CA ASP A 122 -3.02 19.55 -8.05
C ASP A 122 -3.23 20.22 -6.68
N ALA A 123 -3.22 21.55 -6.63
CA ALA A 123 -3.49 22.28 -5.39
C ALA A 123 -4.93 22.08 -4.91
N ILE A 124 -5.91 22.10 -5.82
CA ILE A 124 -7.32 21.81 -5.51
C ILE A 124 -7.46 20.37 -5.01
N TYR A 125 -6.82 19.42 -5.69
CA TYR A 125 -6.83 18.02 -5.28
C TYR A 125 -6.25 17.84 -3.88
N LEU A 126 -5.09 18.42 -3.59
CA LEU A 126 -4.46 18.31 -2.27
C LEU A 126 -5.32 18.94 -1.16
N ASP A 127 -5.99 20.06 -1.44
CA ASP A 127 -6.91 20.71 -0.50
C ASP A 127 -8.14 19.83 -0.21
N CYS A 128 -8.80 19.33 -1.26
CA CYS A 128 -9.93 18.42 -1.12
C CYS A 128 -9.54 17.10 -0.43
N TYR A 129 -8.39 16.53 -0.79
CA TYR A 129 -7.89 15.27 -0.22
C TYR A 129 -7.54 15.43 1.26
N SER A 130 -6.80 16.49 1.62
CA SER A 130 -6.45 16.76 3.02
C SER A 130 -7.68 17.10 3.87
N THR A 131 -8.73 17.66 3.28
CA THR A 131 -9.99 17.98 3.97
C THR A 131 -10.84 16.74 4.21
N HIS A 132 -10.90 15.79 3.27
CA HIS A 132 -11.90 14.72 3.29
C HIS A 132 -11.35 13.30 3.49
N VAL A 133 -10.09 13.03 3.16
CA VAL A 133 -9.61 11.64 2.98
C VAL A 133 -8.36 11.32 3.79
N GLN A 134 -7.39 12.23 3.87
CA GLN A 134 -6.03 11.92 4.33
C GLN A 134 -5.94 11.11 5.63
N ASP A 135 -6.64 11.54 6.68
CA ASP A 135 -6.60 10.84 7.97
C ASP A 135 -7.48 9.59 7.93
N VAL A 136 -8.67 9.66 7.34
CA VAL A 136 -9.58 8.49 7.20
C VAL A 136 -8.86 7.34 6.48
N GLU A 137 -8.13 7.64 5.41
CA GLU A 137 -7.32 6.70 4.66
C GLU A 137 -6.18 6.11 5.49
N SER A 138 -5.49 6.97 6.25
CA SER A 138 -4.39 6.55 7.13
C SER A 138 -4.86 5.54 8.18
N TYR A 139 -6.00 5.80 8.84
CA TYR A 139 -6.58 4.85 9.80
C TYR A 139 -7.10 3.59 9.12
N TYR A 140 -7.82 3.73 7.99
CA TYR A 140 -8.36 2.60 7.25
C TYR A 140 -7.27 1.59 6.84
N PHE A 141 -6.13 2.07 6.33
CA PHE A 141 -5.03 1.19 5.94
C PHE A 141 -4.18 0.73 7.11
N ALA A 142 -3.98 1.53 8.15
CA ALA A 142 -3.22 1.11 9.33
C ALA A 142 -3.84 -0.12 10.01
N GLU A 143 -5.18 -0.20 10.09
CA GLU A 143 -5.88 -1.37 10.64
C GLU A 143 -5.77 -2.63 9.77
N ARG A 144 -5.38 -2.47 8.50
CA ARG A 144 -5.28 -3.53 7.50
C ARG A 144 -3.84 -3.87 7.16
N GLN A 145 -2.87 -3.24 7.81
CA GLN A 145 -1.48 -3.66 7.69
C GLN A 145 -1.31 -5.03 8.34
N PRO A 146 -0.55 -5.94 7.71
CA PRO A 146 -0.19 -7.19 8.36
C PRO A 146 0.55 -6.93 9.67
N SER A 147 0.35 -7.79 10.65
CA SER A 147 1.19 -7.81 11.84
C SER A 147 2.64 -8.17 11.45
N ALA A 148 3.59 -7.83 12.32
CA ALA A 148 5.00 -8.19 12.09
C ALA A 148 5.22 -9.71 11.93
N GLU A 149 4.38 -10.53 12.57
CA GLU A 149 4.41 -11.98 12.41
C GLU A 149 3.88 -12.41 11.04
N GLU A 150 2.75 -11.85 10.59
CA GLU A 150 2.20 -12.12 9.26
C GLU A 150 3.15 -11.66 8.15
N ASP A 151 3.78 -10.50 8.30
CA ASP A 151 4.81 -10.00 7.39
C ASP A 151 6.03 -10.93 7.33
N ALA A 152 6.50 -11.44 8.47
CA ALA A 152 7.61 -12.38 8.51
C ALA A 152 7.28 -13.70 7.81
N VAL A 153 6.06 -14.21 8.02
CA VAL A 153 5.56 -15.41 7.31
C VAL A 153 5.49 -15.15 5.81
N GLN A 154 4.94 -14.01 5.38
CA GLN A 154 4.82 -13.68 3.96
C GLN A 154 6.18 -13.51 3.30
N HIS A 155 7.14 -12.87 3.96
CA HIS A 155 8.51 -12.75 3.46
C HIS A 155 9.17 -14.12 3.24
N GLU A 156 8.97 -15.08 4.14
CA GLU A 156 9.54 -16.42 3.99
C GLU A 156 8.88 -17.21 2.84
N VAL A 157 7.57 -17.04 2.67
CA VAL A 157 6.81 -17.60 1.53
C VAL A 157 7.34 -17.04 0.21
N ASP A 158 7.48 -15.72 0.11
CA ASP A 158 7.95 -15.02 -1.08
C ASP A 158 9.40 -15.42 -1.41
N ARG A 159 10.28 -15.46 -0.39
CA ARG A 159 11.68 -15.91 -0.51
C ARG A 159 11.75 -17.33 -1.08
N THR A 160 11.03 -18.26 -0.46
CA THR A 160 11.00 -19.68 -0.87
C THR A 160 10.46 -19.83 -2.30
N PHE A 161 9.43 -19.07 -2.65
CA PHE A 161 8.88 -19.07 -4.01
C PHE A 161 9.92 -18.60 -5.04
N MET A 162 10.60 -17.49 -4.77
CA MET A 162 11.58 -16.90 -5.67
C MET A 162 12.75 -17.84 -5.93
N ILE A 163 13.32 -18.44 -4.88
CA ILE A 163 14.40 -19.43 -5.00
C ILE A 163 13.96 -20.58 -5.91
N GLY A 164 12.81 -21.21 -5.60
CA GLY A 164 12.32 -22.33 -6.40
C GLY A 164 12.00 -21.95 -7.84
N CYS A 165 11.52 -20.73 -8.10
CA CYS A 165 11.25 -20.25 -9.44
C CYS A 165 12.54 -20.04 -10.25
N LEU A 166 13.54 -19.38 -9.66
CA LEU A 166 14.83 -19.10 -10.27
C LEU A 166 15.61 -20.40 -10.57
N GLN A 167 15.64 -21.34 -9.63
CA GLN A 167 16.25 -22.66 -9.85
C GLN A 167 15.60 -23.43 -11.00
N ARG A 168 14.26 -23.40 -11.11
CA ARG A 168 13.55 -24.01 -12.25
C ARG A 168 13.83 -23.32 -13.58
N ALA A 169 14.19 -22.03 -13.55
CA ALA A 169 14.65 -21.29 -14.71
C ALA A 169 16.12 -21.57 -15.06
N GLY A 170 16.83 -22.37 -14.25
CA GLY A 170 18.23 -22.74 -14.46
C GLY A 170 19.22 -21.75 -13.83
N VAL A 171 18.75 -20.82 -13.00
CA VAL A 171 19.61 -19.90 -12.24
C VAL A 171 20.13 -20.63 -11.00
N ASP A 172 21.43 -20.52 -10.76
CA ASP A 172 22.08 -21.10 -9.57
C ASP A 172 21.89 -20.17 -8.37
N VAL A 173 20.95 -20.52 -7.49
CA VAL A 173 20.63 -19.81 -6.25
C VAL A 173 20.54 -20.85 -5.13
N ALA A 174 21.17 -20.59 -3.99
CA ALA A 174 21.14 -21.48 -2.85
C ALA A 174 19.73 -21.59 -2.23
N ASP A 175 19.42 -22.73 -1.62
CA ASP A 175 18.11 -22.98 -0.98
C ASP A 175 17.86 -22.06 0.24
N ASP A 176 18.95 -21.59 0.86
CA ASP A 176 18.96 -20.68 2.01
C ASP A 176 19.32 -19.24 1.62
N ALA A 177 19.34 -18.91 0.33
CA ALA A 177 19.64 -17.56 -0.14
C ALA A 177 18.71 -16.52 0.50
N GLY A 178 19.32 -15.42 0.95
CA GLY A 178 18.59 -14.26 1.47
C GLY A 178 17.99 -13.41 0.35
N MET A 179 17.07 -12.51 0.69
CA MET A 179 16.43 -11.62 -0.30
C MET A 179 17.42 -10.72 -1.04
N GLU A 180 18.50 -10.29 -0.39
CA GLU A 180 19.57 -9.51 -1.04
C GLU A 180 20.24 -10.29 -2.18
N GLU A 181 20.56 -11.57 -1.94
CA GLU A 181 21.14 -12.46 -2.94
C GLU A 181 20.16 -12.72 -4.08
N ILE A 182 18.90 -13.03 -3.75
CA ILE A 182 17.82 -13.21 -4.74
C ILE A 182 17.65 -11.96 -5.61
N ASN A 183 17.69 -10.76 -5.02
CA ASN A 183 17.58 -9.49 -5.76
C ASN A 183 18.81 -9.22 -6.62
N SER A 184 19.99 -9.65 -6.18
CA SER A 184 21.22 -9.49 -6.97
C SER A 184 21.15 -10.25 -8.30
N VAL A 185 20.44 -11.38 -8.39
CA VAL A 185 20.22 -12.13 -9.64
C VAL A 185 19.62 -11.23 -10.73
N GLY A 186 18.66 -10.39 -10.36
CA GLY A 186 18.00 -9.45 -11.27
C GLY A 186 18.92 -8.33 -11.77
N ILE A 187 20.02 -8.05 -11.07
CA ILE A 187 20.98 -6.99 -11.42
C ILE A 187 22.16 -7.54 -12.23
N VAL A 188 22.65 -8.73 -11.88
CA VAL A 188 23.96 -9.20 -12.37
C VAL A 188 23.95 -10.51 -13.16
N GLN A 189 22.87 -11.30 -13.17
CA GLN A 189 22.91 -12.66 -13.74
C GLN A 189 21.86 -12.91 -14.83
N ASP A 190 20.57 -12.81 -14.50
CA ASP A 190 19.47 -13.15 -15.43
C ASP A 190 18.21 -12.34 -15.08
N GLU A 191 18.27 -11.03 -15.37
CA GLU A 191 17.16 -10.09 -15.21
C GLU A 191 15.85 -10.59 -15.82
N PRO A 192 15.82 -11.20 -17.03
CA PRO A 192 14.61 -11.78 -17.58
C PRO A 192 14.00 -12.90 -16.72
N ALA A 193 14.80 -13.81 -16.17
CA ALA A 193 14.30 -14.87 -15.29
C ALA A 193 13.77 -14.31 -13.97
N TRP A 194 14.52 -13.39 -13.36
CA TRP A 194 14.10 -12.71 -12.14
C TRP A 194 12.77 -11.97 -12.32
N ALA A 195 12.64 -11.16 -13.38
CA ALA A 195 11.44 -10.38 -13.66
C ALA A 195 10.21 -11.29 -13.85
N ARG A 196 10.35 -12.40 -14.58
CA ARG A 196 9.26 -13.40 -14.74
C ARG A 196 8.85 -14.04 -13.40
N CYS A 197 9.82 -14.35 -12.55
CA CYS A 197 9.55 -14.94 -11.25
C CYS A 197 8.88 -13.94 -10.29
N ALA A 198 9.36 -12.70 -10.24
CA ALA A 198 8.78 -11.63 -9.44
C ALA A 198 7.34 -11.30 -9.87
N LEU A 199 7.09 -11.21 -11.19
CA LEU A 199 5.73 -11.02 -11.72
C LEU A 199 4.78 -12.13 -11.25
N ARG A 200 5.21 -13.39 -11.39
CA ARG A 200 4.39 -14.54 -10.97
C ARG A 200 4.15 -14.60 -9.46
N MET A 201 5.15 -14.23 -8.66
CA MET A 201 5.00 -14.11 -7.21
C MET A 201 3.92 -13.09 -6.86
N ASN A 202 3.95 -11.93 -7.53
CA ASN A 202 2.97 -10.88 -7.28
C ASN A 202 1.56 -11.26 -7.76
N GLU A 203 1.42 -11.94 -8.91
CA GLU A 203 0.13 -12.51 -9.36
C GLU A 203 -0.45 -13.47 -8.32
N LEU A 204 0.36 -14.37 -7.77
CA LEU A 204 -0.08 -15.33 -6.74
C LEU A 204 -0.46 -14.65 -5.42
N ALA A 205 0.20 -13.55 -5.10
CA ALA A 205 -0.12 -12.73 -3.93
C ALA A 205 -1.31 -11.78 -4.16
N GLY A 206 -1.92 -11.78 -5.36
CA GLY A 206 -3.00 -10.86 -5.70
C GLY A 206 -2.57 -9.39 -5.73
N ARG A 207 -1.28 -9.13 -5.95
CA ARG A 207 -0.67 -7.79 -5.97
C ARG A 207 -0.74 -7.11 -7.35
N PHE A 208 -1.32 -7.76 -8.38
CA PHE A 208 -1.65 -7.21 -9.71
C PHE A 208 -2.83 -7.92 -10.36
#